data_AF-A0A3S4HP54-F1
#
_entry.id   AF-A0A3S4HP54-F1
#
_cell.length_a   1.000
_cell.length_b   1.000
_cell.length_c   1.000
_cell.angle_alpha   90.00
_cell.angle_beta   90.00
_cell.angle_gamma   90.00
#
_symmetry.space_group_name_H-M   'P 1'
#
loop_
_entity.id
_entity.type
_entity.pdbx_description
1 polymer ?
#
loop_
_entity_poly.entity_id
_entity_poly.type
_entity_poly.pdbx_seq_one_letter_code
_entity_poly.pdbx_strand_id
1 'polypeptide(L)'
;MRLIIAFLMAWCLSTGAFAATAPDAKQITQELEQAKAAKPTQPEAVEALQTALNALEERKGSLERAKQYQHVIDNFPKLSATLRAQLNNLRDEPRSVPPEMSTEALNQEILQVSSQLLDKTREAQQEQERVREIADSLSQLPQQQNDARRQLNEIERRLGAAGGNAALSQAQSLSMQAESAKLKALVDELELAQLSANNRQELARLRSELAEKQSQQLDAYLQALRNQLNSLRQREAERALESTELLAENSAGLPEGIVEQFKVNRELSQALNQQAQRMDLVASQQRQATSQTLQVRQALNTLREQSQWLGVSNMLGEALRAQVARLPEMPKPQQLDTEMAQLRVHRMRYEELLNKQTAATANTSGQWTAADRRAKPDS
;
A
#
# COMPACT_ATOMS: atom_id res chain seq x y z
N MET A 1 51.83 45.47 16.87
CA MET A 1 50.70 44.80 17.55
C MET A 1 49.51 44.46 16.63
N ARG A 2 49.15 45.25 15.60
CA ARG A 2 48.02 44.89 14.69
C ARG A 2 48.35 43.91 13.55
N LEU A 3 49.61 43.81 13.13
CA LEU A 3 50.03 42.89 12.06
C LEU A 3 50.30 41.44 12.55
N ILE A 4 50.57 41.26 13.83
CA ILE A 4 50.83 39.93 14.42
C ILE A 4 49.50 39.16 14.62
N ILE A 5 48.41 39.87 14.90
CA ILE A 5 47.08 39.28 15.08
C ILE A 5 46.48 38.81 13.74
N ALA A 6 46.76 39.52 12.64
CA ALA A 6 46.35 39.10 11.31
C ALA A 6 47.10 37.83 10.83
N PHE A 7 48.37 37.67 11.22
CA PHE A 7 49.16 36.47 10.88
C PHE A 7 48.74 35.25 11.73
N LEU A 8 48.36 35.46 12.99
CA LEU A 8 47.80 34.40 13.85
C LEU A 8 46.38 33.97 13.45
N MET A 9 45.55 34.88 12.95
CA MET A 9 44.22 34.54 12.41
C MET A 9 44.27 33.85 11.04
N ALA A 10 45.29 34.16 10.21
CA ALA A 10 45.54 33.42 8.97
C ALA A 10 46.09 32.00 9.22
N TRP A 11 46.83 31.80 10.33
CA TRP A 11 47.32 30.47 10.74
C TRP A 11 46.24 29.59 11.38
N CYS A 12 45.15 30.17 11.89
CA CYS A 12 43.99 29.41 12.39
C CYS A 12 43.00 28.97 11.29
N LEU A 13 43.18 29.40 10.05
CA LEU A 13 42.38 28.96 8.90
C LEU A 13 43.10 27.93 8.01
N SER A 14 44.35 27.60 8.32
CA SER A 14 45.17 26.63 7.58
C SER A 14 45.45 25.34 8.34
N THR A 15 44.82 25.11 9.50
CA THR A 15 44.67 23.74 10.00
C THR A 15 43.65 23.06 9.11
N GLY A 16 44.17 22.48 8.02
CA GLY A 16 43.42 21.62 7.14
C GLY A 16 42.59 20.66 7.98
N ALA A 17 41.34 20.51 7.57
CA ALA A 17 40.52 19.39 7.98
C ALA A 17 41.31 18.10 7.74
N PHE A 18 42.01 17.61 8.76
CA PHE A 18 42.21 16.17 8.94
C PHE A 18 40.87 15.59 9.38
N ALA A 19 39.84 15.77 8.54
CA ALA A 19 38.92 14.68 8.33
C ALA A 19 39.82 13.57 7.80
N ALA A 20 39.95 12.46 8.51
CA ALA A 20 40.58 11.27 7.98
C ALA A 20 39.89 10.98 6.63
N THR A 21 40.52 11.41 5.54
CA THR A 21 39.96 11.32 4.20
C THR A 21 39.80 9.85 3.94
N ALA A 22 38.55 9.41 3.80
CA ALA A 22 38.30 8.01 3.50
C ALA A 22 39.09 7.62 2.25
N PRO A 23 39.67 6.43 2.23
CA PRO A 23 40.50 5.99 1.11
C PRO A 23 39.66 5.95 -0.18
N ASP A 24 40.28 6.33 -1.30
CA ASP A 24 39.57 6.37 -2.59
C ASP A 24 39.33 4.93 -3.08
N ALA A 25 38.06 4.58 -3.29
CA ALA A 25 37.67 3.27 -3.78
C ALA A 25 38.41 2.89 -5.07
N LYS A 26 38.70 3.85 -5.96
CA LYS A 26 39.46 3.59 -7.20
C LYS A 26 40.90 3.17 -6.92
N GLN A 27 41.52 3.75 -5.90
CA GLN A 27 42.88 3.41 -5.49
C GLN A 27 42.92 2.01 -4.87
N ILE A 28 41.96 1.69 -3.98
CA ILE A 28 41.86 0.35 -3.37
C ILE A 28 41.61 -0.73 -4.43
N THR A 29 40.77 -0.47 -5.44
CA THR A 29 40.56 -1.43 -6.54
C THR A 29 41.83 -1.69 -7.34
N GLN A 30 42.63 -0.65 -7.60
CA GLN A 30 43.90 -0.80 -8.30
C GLN A 30 44.92 -1.58 -7.47
N GLU A 31 45.04 -1.29 -6.18
CA GLU A 31 45.91 -2.06 -5.27
C GLU A 31 45.47 -3.51 -5.14
N LEU A 32 44.16 -3.79 -5.19
CA LEU A 32 43.62 -5.15 -5.15
C LEU A 32 43.97 -5.95 -6.40
N GLU A 33 43.92 -5.32 -7.59
CA GLU A 33 44.38 -5.94 -8.83
C GLU A 33 45.89 -6.21 -8.81
N GLN A 34 46.69 -5.26 -8.30
CA GLN A 34 48.14 -5.43 -8.14
C GLN A 34 48.49 -6.54 -7.14
N ALA A 35 47.80 -6.61 -6.00
CA ALA A 35 48.01 -7.65 -4.98
C ALA A 35 47.65 -9.06 -5.50
N LYS A 36 46.64 -9.16 -6.38
CA LYS A 36 46.29 -10.41 -7.08
C LYS A 36 47.32 -10.79 -8.15
N ALA A 37 47.91 -9.81 -8.83
CA ALA A 37 48.91 -10.03 -9.88
C ALA A 37 50.33 -10.30 -9.35
N ALA A 38 50.62 -9.95 -8.09
CA ALA A 38 51.92 -10.15 -7.45
C ALA A 38 52.29 -11.65 -7.30
N LYS A 39 53.58 -11.98 -7.46
CA LYS A 39 54.16 -13.31 -7.23
C LYS A 39 55.29 -13.24 -6.19
N PRO A 40 55.17 -13.92 -5.02
CA PRO A 40 54.04 -14.73 -4.59
C PRO A 40 52.81 -13.88 -4.26
N THR A 41 51.63 -14.45 -4.48
CA THR A 41 50.34 -13.79 -4.18
C THR A 41 50.18 -13.66 -2.67
N GLN A 42 49.76 -12.48 -2.20
CA GLN A 42 49.55 -12.20 -0.77
C GLN A 42 48.05 -12.28 -0.44
N PRO A 43 47.51 -13.44 0.00
CA PRO A 43 46.07 -13.61 0.21
C PRO A 43 45.52 -12.67 1.29
N GLU A 44 46.28 -12.43 2.36
CA GLU A 44 45.89 -11.54 3.46
C GLU A 44 45.74 -10.08 3.01
N ALA A 45 46.57 -9.62 2.06
CA ALA A 45 46.45 -8.28 1.50
C ALA A 45 45.22 -8.15 0.60
N VAL A 46 44.89 -9.18 -0.17
CA VAL A 46 43.67 -9.21 -1.00
C VAL A 46 42.42 -9.16 -0.13
N GLU A 47 42.38 -9.93 0.97
CA GLU A 47 41.24 -9.95 1.90
C GLU A 47 41.05 -8.61 2.60
N ALA A 48 42.14 -7.97 3.06
CA ALA A 48 42.08 -6.64 3.67
C ALA A 48 41.53 -5.58 2.69
N LEU A 49 41.98 -5.59 1.42
CA LEU A 49 41.49 -4.65 0.41
C LEU A 49 40.04 -4.93 0.01
N GLN A 50 39.60 -6.19 -0.01
CA GLN A 50 38.18 -6.53 -0.21
C GLN A 50 37.31 -6.02 0.95
N THR A 51 37.76 -6.21 2.19
CA THR A 51 37.09 -5.70 3.39
C THR A 51 36.97 -4.18 3.35
N ALA A 52 38.04 -3.50 2.91
CA ALA A 52 38.04 -2.04 2.72
C ALA A 52 36.98 -1.58 1.71
N LEU A 53 36.84 -2.27 0.57
CA LEU A 53 35.83 -1.93 -0.45
C LEU A 53 34.41 -2.14 0.08
N ASN A 54 34.14 -3.25 0.77
CA ASN A 54 32.84 -3.51 1.39
C ASN A 54 32.51 -2.44 2.44
N ALA A 55 33.47 -2.04 3.27
CA ALA A 55 33.28 -0.97 4.25
C ALA A 55 32.95 0.38 3.58
N LEU A 56 33.57 0.70 2.44
CA LEU A 56 33.23 1.90 1.68
C LEU A 56 31.83 1.85 1.04
N GLU A 57 31.36 0.66 0.65
CA GLU A 57 29.99 0.48 0.14
C GLU A 57 28.95 0.69 1.25
N GLU A 58 29.13 0.06 2.40
CA GLU A 58 28.27 0.26 3.56
C GLU A 58 28.27 1.71 4.06
N ARG A 59 29.43 2.39 3.98
CA ARG A 59 29.54 3.82 4.25
C ARG A 59 28.65 4.63 3.32
N LYS A 60 28.61 4.33 2.02
CA LYS A 60 27.73 5.03 1.06
C LYS A 60 26.26 4.85 1.45
N GLY A 61 25.85 3.62 1.77
CA GLY A 61 24.49 3.35 2.22
C GLY A 61 24.12 4.15 3.49
N SER A 62 25.08 4.28 4.42
CA SER A 62 24.88 5.06 5.65
C SER A 62 24.74 6.55 5.36
N LEU A 63 25.57 7.10 4.47
CA LEU A 63 25.49 8.49 4.02
C LEU A 63 24.18 8.79 3.27
N GLU A 64 23.64 7.84 2.50
CA GLU A 64 22.35 8.01 1.83
C GLU A 64 21.19 8.06 2.83
N ARG A 65 21.17 7.16 3.83
CA ARG A 65 20.17 7.19 4.90
C ARG A 65 20.28 8.46 5.75
N ALA A 66 21.50 8.88 6.09
CA ALA A 66 21.76 10.15 6.76
C ALA A 66 21.17 11.34 5.98
N LYS A 67 21.35 11.40 4.65
CA LYS A 67 20.73 12.43 3.80
C LYS A 67 19.21 12.38 3.83
N GLN A 68 18.60 11.19 3.83
CA GLN A 68 17.15 11.06 3.94
C GLN A 68 16.64 11.60 5.28
N TYR A 69 17.31 11.27 6.39
CA TYR A 69 16.97 11.80 7.71
C TYR A 69 17.13 13.32 7.78
N GLN A 70 18.24 13.84 7.26
CA GLN A 70 18.47 15.28 7.17
C GLN A 70 17.39 15.99 6.36
N HIS A 71 17.03 15.45 5.19
CA HIS A 71 15.96 15.99 4.36
C HIS A 71 14.62 16.04 5.10
N VAL A 72 14.30 15.03 5.91
CA VAL A 72 13.10 15.04 6.75
C VAL A 72 13.18 16.15 7.79
N ILE A 73 14.32 16.32 8.47
CA ILE A 73 14.53 17.39 9.45
C ILE A 73 14.31 18.76 8.80
N ASP A 74 14.98 19.02 7.68
CA ASP A 74 14.96 20.33 7.01
C ASP A 74 13.57 20.67 6.45
N ASN A 75 12.87 19.69 5.89
CA ASN A 75 11.58 19.91 5.21
C ASN A 75 10.36 19.62 6.09
N PHE A 76 10.55 19.16 7.33
CA PHE A 76 9.45 18.79 8.22
C PHE A 76 8.38 19.89 8.37
N PRO A 77 8.73 21.19 8.59
CA PRO A 77 7.71 22.23 8.74
C PRO A 77 6.82 22.37 7.50
N LYS A 78 7.42 22.29 6.30
CA LYS A 78 6.69 22.40 5.03
C LYS A 78 5.83 21.17 4.76
N LEU A 79 6.39 19.98 4.98
CA LEU A 79 5.67 18.71 4.75
C LEU A 79 4.50 18.56 5.71
N SER A 80 4.70 18.81 7.00
CA SER A 80 3.64 18.74 8.02
C SER A 80 2.55 19.78 7.76
N ALA A 81 2.91 21.02 7.44
CA ALA A 81 1.93 22.06 7.08
C ALA A 81 1.10 21.67 5.85
N THR A 82 1.74 21.08 4.83
CA THR A 82 1.04 20.62 3.62
C THR A 82 0.06 19.50 3.93
N LEU A 83 0.48 18.49 4.72
CA LEU A 83 -0.38 17.37 5.12
C LEU A 83 -1.55 17.84 5.98
N ARG A 84 -1.31 18.74 6.94
CA ARG A 84 -2.37 19.33 7.76
C ARG A 84 -3.34 20.17 6.93
N ALA A 85 -2.84 20.95 5.97
CA ALA A 85 -3.70 21.69 5.05
C ALA A 85 -4.55 20.75 4.19
N GLN A 86 -3.99 19.64 3.71
CA GLN A 86 -4.75 18.61 2.99
C GLN A 86 -5.82 17.97 3.88
N LEU A 87 -5.47 17.62 5.13
CA LEU A 87 -6.42 17.09 6.12
C LEU A 87 -7.57 18.05 6.41
N ASN A 88 -7.29 19.36 6.47
CA ASN A 88 -8.29 20.40 6.72
C ASN A 88 -9.14 20.71 5.48
N ASN A 89 -8.58 20.52 4.27
CA ASN A 89 -9.28 20.77 3.00
C ASN A 89 -10.10 19.55 2.54
N LEU A 90 -9.90 18.38 3.13
CA LEU A 90 -10.77 17.23 2.89
C LEU A 90 -12.16 17.57 3.42
N ARG A 91 -13.15 17.60 2.52
CA ARG A 91 -14.55 17.84 2.87
C ARG A 91 -15.07 16.75 3.82
N ASP A 92 -15.78 17.15 4.86
CA ASP A 92 -16.47 16.18 5.73
C ASP A 92 -17.68 15.54 5.02
N GLU A 93 -18.23 16.21 4.00
CA GLU A 93 -19.35 15.69 3.22
C GLU A 93 -18.90 14.71 2.11
N PRO A 94 -19.58 13.56 1.96
CA PRO A 94 -19.35 12.64 0.85
C PRO A 94 -19.48 13.35 -0.49
N ARG A 95 -18.62 12.99 -1.45
CA ARG A 95 -18.75 13.47 -2.82
C ARG A 95 -20.15 13.13 -3.34
N SER A 96 -20.84 14.11 -3.93
CA SER A 96 -22.17 13.89 -4.51
C SER A 96 -22.05 13.07 -5.80
N VAL A 97 -22.90 12.06 -5.96
CA VAL A 97 -22.99 11.30 -7.20
C VAL A 97 -23.82 12.10 -8.22
N PRO A 98 -23.37 12.24 -9.48
CA PRO A 98 -24.15 12.90 -10.51
C PRO A 98 -25.49 12.16 -10.76
N PRO A 99 -26.63 12.88 -10.79
CA PRO A 99 -27.96 12.25 -10.85
C PRO A 99 -28.28 11.56 -12.18
N GLU A 100 -27.56 11.87 -13.27
CA GLU A 100 -27.86 11.38 -14.63
C GLU A 100 -26.84 10.38 -15.19
N MET A 101 -26.22 9.56 -14.32
CA MET A 101 -25.33 8.50 -14.80
C MET A 101 -26.10 7.28 -15.31
N SER A 102 -25.66 6.73 -16.45
CA SER A 102 -26.16 5.44 -16.94
C SER A 102 -25.70 4.28 -16.05
N THR A 103 -26.38 3.14 -16.13
CA THR A 103 -26.04 1.92 -15.38
C THR A 103 -24.61 1.45 -15.66
N GLU A 104 -24.17 1.53 -16.91
CA GLU A 104 -22.80 1.18 -17.32
C GLU A 104 -21.76 2.16 -16.74
N ALA A 105 -22.03 3.47 -16.80
CA ALA A 105 -21.14 4.48 -16.23
C ALA A 105 -21.01 4.30 -14.70
N LEU A 106 -22.10 3.98 -14.01
CA LEU A 106 -22.10 3.69 -12.58
C LEU A 106 -21.28 2.43 -12.25
N ASN A 107 -21.42 1.34 -13.01
CA ASN A 107 -20.63 0.12 -12.79
C ASN A 107 -19.12 0.41 -12.95
N GLN A 108 -18.74 1.14 -13.99
CA GLN A 108 -17.35 1.51 -14.23
C GLN A 108 -16.79 2.39 -13.12
N GLU A 109 -17.56 3.39 -12.67
CA GLU A 109 -17.12 4.27 -11.58
C GLU A 109 -17.04 3.52 -10.25
N ILE A 110 -17.98 2.62 -9.93
CA ILE A 110 -17.90 1.74 -8.75
C ILE A 110 -16.61 0.93 -8.75
N LEU A 111 -16.23 0.34 -9.88
CA LEU A 111 -14.99 -0.42 -9.99
C LEU A 111 -13.77 0.48 -9.76
N GLN A 112 -13.73 1.66 -10.37
CA GLN A 112 -12.62 2.60 -10.22
C GLN A 112 -12.49 3.12 -8.77
N VAL A 113 -13.60 3.48 -8.14
CA VAL A 113 -13.60 3.96 -6.75
C VAL A 113 -13.21 2.81 -5.80
N SER A 114 -13.63 1.58 -6.09
CA SER A 114 -13.26 0.41 -5.28
C SER A 114 -11.74 0.12 -5.31
N SER A 115 -11.08 0.28 -6.46
CA SER A 115 -9.63 0.09 -6.54
C SER A 115 -8.89 1.20 -5.79
N GLN A 116 -9.31 2.45 -5.96
CA GLN A 116 -8.76 3.59 -5.21
C GLN A 116 -8.91 3.41 -3.69
N LEU A 117 -10.08 2.91 -3.25
CA LEU A 117 -10.33 2.62 -1.84
C LEU A 117 -9.35 1.57 -1.28
N LEU A 118 -9.10 0.50 -2.04
CA LEU A 118 -8.13 -0.53 -1.65
C LEU A 118 -6.71 0.03 -1.58
N ASP A 119 -6.30 0.84 -2.55
CA ASP A 119 -4.99 1.46 -2.57
C ASP A 119 -4.79 2.40 -1.38
N LYS A 120 -5.78 3.26 -1.08
CA LYS A 120 -5.73 4.15 0.09
C LYS A 120 -5.74 3.40 1.41
N THR A 121 -6.48 2.31 1.48
CA THR A 121 -6.50 1.44 2.66
C THR A 121 -5.17 0.72 2.87
N ARG A 122 -4.44 0.38 1.79
CA ARG A 122 -3.08 -0.16 1.87
C ARG A 122 -2.07 0.91 2.25
N GLU A 123 -2.18 2.12 1.70
CA GLU A 123 -1.32 3.26 2.03
C GLU A 123 -1.39 3.59 3.53
N ALA A 124 -2.59 3.67 4.10
CA ALA A 124 -2.79 3.87 5.54
C ALA A 124 -2.09 2.78 6.39
N GLN A 125 -2.17 1.52 5.95
CA GLN A 125 -1.51 0.40 6.66
C GLN A 125 0.01 0.51 6.63
N GLN A 126 0.57 0.82 5.46
CA GLN A 126 2.02 0.98 5.31
C GLN A 126 2.54 2.13 6.16
N GLU A 127 1.83 3.25 6.24
CA GLU A 127 2.23 4.38 7.09
C GLU A 127 2.10 4.04 8.59
N GLN A 128 1.09 3.26 8.98
CA GLN A 128 0.97 2.77 10.36
C GLN A 128 2.11 1.79 10.72
N GLU A 129 2.51 0.91 9.79
CA GLU A 129 3.65 0.02 9.95
C GLU A 129 4.95 0.81 10.06
N ARG A 130 5.14 1.85 9.24
CA ARG A 130 6.29 2.76 9.36
C ARG A 130 6.39 3.41 10.74
N VAL A 131 5.28 3.87 11.32
CA VAL A 131 5.29 4.41 12.69
C VAL A 131 5.84 3.39 13.68
N ARG A 132 5.45 2.11 13.53
CA ARG A 132 5.92 1.01 14.39
C ARG A 132 7.38 0.70 14.16
N GLU A 133 7.81 0.56 12.91
CA GLU A 133 9.22 0.32 12.56
C GLU A 133 10.13 1.43 13.11
N ILE A 134 9.68 2.69 13.05
CA ILE A 134 10.44 3.80 13.64
C ILE A 134 10.51 3.65 15.16
N ALA A 135 9.41 3.32 15.83
CA ALA A 135 9.40 3.09 17.28
C ALA A 135 10.31 1.93 17.71
N ASP A 136 10.29 0.82 16.97
CA ASP A 136 11.14 -0.33 17.22
C ASP A 136 12.62 0.03 17.00
N SER A 137 12.95 0.73 15.91
CA SER A 137 14.32 1.21 15.64
C SER A 137 14.83 2.18 16.70
N LEU A 138 13.96 3.06 17.22
CA LEU A 138 14.28 3.98 18.32
C LEU A 138 14.66 3.26 19.60
N SER A 139 14.05 2.11 19.89
CA SER A 139 14.38 1.33 21.09
C SER A 139 15.79 0.72 21.03
N GLN A 140 16.28 0.39 19.83
CA GLN A 140 17.59 -0.24 19.61
C GLN A 140 18.71 0.78 19.36
N LEU A 141 18.35 1.99 18.93
CA LEU A 141 19.26 3.07 18.57
C LEU A 141 20.35 3.36 19.64
N PRO A 142 20.04 3.48 20.94
CA PRO A 142 21.05 3.76 21.96
C PRO A 142 22.13 2.67 22.05
N GLN A 143 21.77 1.40 21.88
CA GLN A 143 22.73 0.31 21.88
C GLN A 143 23.62 0.37 20.63
N GLN A 144 23.01 0.55 19.46
CA GLN A 144 23.73 0.66 18.18
C GLN A 144 24.72 1.83 18.16
N GLN A 145 24.33 3.00 18.68
CA GLN A 145 25.21 4.16 18.79
C GLN A 145 26.40 3.88 19.71
N ASN A 146 26.18 3.25 20.86
CA ASN A 146 27.25 2.90 21.79
C ASN A 146 28.23 1.89 21.17
N ASP A 147 27.71 0.87 20.50
CA ASP A 147 28.54 -0.17 19.86
C ASP A 147 29.36 0.42 18.71
N ALA A 148 28.75 1.24 17.84
CA ALA A 148 29.45 1.91 16.74
C ALA A 148 30.55 2.86 17.25
N ARG A 149 30.27 3.65 18.30
CA ARG A 149 31.26 4.55 18.92
C ARG A 149 32.41 3.79 19.58
N ARG A 150 32.12 2.66 20.24
CA ARG A 150 33.15 1.80 20.85
C ARG A 150 34.08 1.21 19.79
N GLN A 151 33.51 0.63 18.73
CA GLN A 151 34.28 0.08 17.60
C GLN A 151 35.11 1.17 16.93
N LEU A 152 34.55 2.37 16.73
CA LEU A 152 35.28 3.49 16.12
C LEU A 152 36.52 3.86 16.94
N ASN A 153 36.36 4.01 18.26
CA ASN A 153 37.47 4.31 19.16
C ASN A 153 38.55 3.21 19.17
N GLU A 154 38.16 1.95 19.05
CA GLU A 154 39.10 0.84 18.96
C GLU A 154 39.92 0.87 17.67
N ILE A 155 39.25 1.10 16.52
CA ILE A 155 39.92 1.22 15.22
C ILE A 155 40.83 2.44 15.19
N GLU A 156 40.40 3.59 15.71
CA GLU A 156 41.23 4.79 15.76
C GLU A 156 42.47 4.61 16.63
N ARG A 157 42.36 3.88 17.76
CA ARG A 157 43.52 3.50 18.59
C ARG A 157 44.48 2.58 17.84
N ARG A 158 43.97 1.60 17.11
CA ARG A 158 44.79 0.69 16.28
C ARG A 158 45.47 1.43 15.13
N LEU A 159 44.76 2.37 14.49
CA LEU A 159 45.30 3.21 13.42
C LEU A 159 46.44 4.10 13.93
N GLY A 160 46.32 4.65 15.14
CA GLY A 160 47.36 5.46 15.78
C GLY A 160 48.59 4.65 16.23
N ALA A 161 48.45 3.34 16.42
CA ALA A 161 49.54 2.43 16.79
C ALA A 161 50.17 1.70 15.58
N ALA A 162 49.53 1.73 14.41
CA ALA A 162 49.99 1.05 13.21
C ALA A 162 51.06 1.89 12.48
N GLY A 163 52.33 1.49 12.62
CA GLY A 163 53.45 2.06 11.88
C GLY A 163 54.33 0.96 11.28
N GLY A 164 54.28 0.81 9.95
CA GLY A 164 55.11 -0.15 9.20
C GLY A 164 55.00 0.06 7.68
N ASN A 165 56.13 -0.02 6.97
CA ASN A 165 56.25 0.26 5.53
C ASN A 165 56.12 -0.99 4.62
N ALA A 166 55.43 -2.05 5.04
CA ALA A 166 55.21 -3.25 4.21
C ALA A 166 53.90 -3.15 3.40
N ALA A 167 53.85 -3.78 2.22
CA ALA A 167 52.66 -3.80 1.37
C ALA A 167 51.41 -4.38 2.09
N LEU A 168 51.61 -5.40 2.93
CA LEU A 168 50.56 -5.95 3.79
C LEU A 168 50.07 -4.93 4.85
N SER A 169 50.99 -4.20 5.49
CA SER A 169 50.60 -3.17 6.46
C SER A 169 49.90 -1.98 5.80
N GLN A 170 50.22 -1.66 4.54
CA GLN A 170 49.50 -0.67 3.74
C GLN A 170 48.05 -1.12 3.47
N ALA A 171 47.84 -2.34 2.99
CA ALA A 171 46.50 -2.90 2.77
C ALA A 171 45.66 -2.95 4.06
N GLN A 172 46.26 -3.37 5.17
CA GLN A 172 45.62 -3.34 6.49
C GLN A 172 45.29 -1.92 6.95
N SER A 173 46.18 -0.95 6.71
CA SER A 173 45.93 0.46 7.05
C SER A 173 44.75 1.04 6.26
N LEU A 174 44.62 0.69 4.97
CA LEU A 174 43.50 1.10 4.13
C LEU A 174 42.19 0.47 4.59
N SER A 175 42.20 -0.81 4.97
CA SER A 175 41.02 -1.47 5.57
C SER A 175 40.56 -0.76 6.84
N MET A 176 41.49 -0.51 7.77
CA MET A 176 41.16 0.19 9.02
C MET A 176 40.68 1.63 8.79
N GLN A 177 41.25 2.34 7.80
CA GLN A 177 40.76 3.68 7.43
C GLN A 177 39.35 3.63 6.83
N ALA A 178 39.07 2.66 5.96
CA ALA A 178 37.75 2.45 5.37
C ALA A 178 36.70 2.10 6.44
N GLU A 179 37.05 1.21 7.38
CA GLU A 179 36.20 0.85 8.51
C GLU A 179 35.95 2.03 9.46
N SER A 180 36.98 2.83 9.77
CA SER A 180 36.81 4.07 10.55
C SER A 180 35.85 5.03 9.85
N ALA A 181 36.00 5.22 8.53
CA ALA A 181 35.12 6.09 7.76
C ALA A 181 33.68 5.55 7.67
N LYS A 182 33.50 4.23 7.59
CA LYS A 182 32.19 3.56 7.67
C LYS A 182 31.54 3.80 9.03
N LEU A 183 32.24 3.55 10.13
CA LEU A 183 31.70 3.70 11.48
C LEU A 183 31.38 5.16 11.80
N LYS A 184 32.19 6.12 11.33
CA LYS A 184 31.85 7.55 11.43
C LYS A 184 30.52 7.86 10.73
N ALA A 185 30.37 7.43 9.49
CA ALA A 185 29.11 7.64 8.75
C ALA A 185 27.92 6.93 9.41
N LEU A 186 28.13 5.76 10.02
CA LEU A 186 27.09 5.05 10.76
C LEU A 186 26.70 5.81 12.04
N VAL A 187 27.66 6.35 12.80
CA VAL A 187 27.36 7.17 13.98
C VAL A 187 26.56 8.41 13.57
N ASP A 188 27.00 9.13 12.53
CA ASP A 188 26.27 10.29 11.99
C ASP A 188 24.86 9.91 11.53
N GLU A 189 24.71 8.76 10.84
CA GLU A 189 23.41 8.22 10.43
C GLU A 189 22.50 7.99 11.65
N LEU A 190 22.99 7.31 12.68
CA LEU A 190 22.20 6.96 13.86
C LEU A 190 21.82 8.18 14.70
N GLU A 191 22.68 9.20 14.76
CA GLU A 191 22.35 10.48 15.40
C GLU A 191 21.22 11.20 14.64
N LEU A 192 21.33 11.29 13.31
CA LEU A 192 20.27 11.86 12.48
C LEU A 192 18.99 11.02 12.50
N ALA A 193 19.10 9.70 12.62
CA ALA A 193 17.95 8.80 12.77
C ALA A 193 17.19 9.14 14.05
N GLN A 194 17.89 9.36 15.17
CA GLN A 194 17.32 9.76 16.45
C GLN A 194 16.68 11.15 16.39
N LEU A 195 17.39 12.15 15.86
CA LEU A 195 16.90 13.53 15.75
C LEU A 195 15.66 13.63 14.84
N SER A 196 15.65 12.88 13.74
CA SER A 196 14.55 12.85 12.78
C SER A 196 13.38 11.97 13.22
N ALA A 197 13.53 11.14 14.26
CA ALA A 197 12.58 10.08 14.55
C ALA A 197 11.17 10.61 14.85
N ASN A 198 11.07 11.65 15.70
CA ASN A 198 9.80 12.30 16.02
C ASN A 198 9.16 12.90 14.76
N ASN A 199 9.94 13.59 13.94
CA ASN A 199 9.46 14.18 12.68
C ASN A 199 8.94 13.10 11.73
N ARG A 200 9.67 11.98 11.59
CA ARG A 200 9.26 10.84 10.76
C ARG A 200 7.98 10.19 11.29
N GLN A 201 7.87 9.98 12.60
CA GLN A 201 6.67 9.42 13.23
C GLN A 201 5.46 10.34 13.02
N GLU A 202 5.62 11.64 13.21
CA GLU A 202 4.51 12.58 13.02
C GLU A 202 4.08 12.65 11.56
N LEU A 203 5.03 12.70 10.60
CA LEU A 203 4.70 12.67 9.18
C LEU A 203 3.98 11.37 8.79
N ALA A 204 4.43 10.22 9.28
CA ALA A 204 3.77 8.94 9.02
C ALA A 204 2.36 8.89 9.64
N ARG A 205 2.17 9.42 10.86
CA ARG A 205 0.83 9.57 11.46
C ARG A 205 -0.08 10.47 10.63
N LEU A 206 0.38 11.65 10.22
CA LEU A 206 -0.39 12.57 9.39
C LEU A 206 -0.76 11.96 8.02
N ARG A 207 0.15 11.19 7.41
CA ARG A 207 -0.12 10.47 6.16
C ARG A 207 -1.11 9.34 6.35
N SER A 208 -0.99 8.57 7.43
CA SER A 208 -1.94 7.52 7.81
C SER A 208 -3.34 8.13 7.98
N GLU A 209 -3.46 9.21 8.76
CA GLU A 209 -4.74 9.91 8.97
C GLU A 209 -5.32 10.45 7.64
N LEU A 210 -4.48 11.01 6.78
CA LEU A 210 -4.91 11.50 5.47
C LEU A 210 -5.46 10.37 4.60
N ALA A 211 -4.75 9.24 4.54
CA ALA A 211 -5.17 8.07 3.78
C ALA A 211 -6.44 7.43 4.36
N GLU A 212 -6.58 7.40 5.69
CA GLU A 212 -7.79 6.94 6.38
C GLU A 212 -9.00 7.82 6.05
N LYS A 213 -8.88 9.15 6.14
CA LYS A 213 -9.97 10.08 5.76
C LYS A 213 -10.33 9.96 4.28
N GLN A 214 -9.34 9.85 3.40
CA GLN A 214 -9.58 9.61 1.97
C GLN A 214 -10.30 8.28 1.72
N SER A 215 -9.91 7.23 2.44
CA SER A 215 -10.59 5.92 2.38
C SER A 215 -12.06 6.04 2.83
N GLN A 216 -12.34 6.74 3.92
CA GLN A 216 -13.71 6.98 4.40
C GLN A 216 -14.56 7.75 3.37
N GLN A 217 -14.00 8.78 2.73
CA GLN A 217 -14.70 9.51 1.66
C GLN A 217 -15.00 8.63 0.45
N LEU A 218 -14.02 7.82 0.02
CA LEU A 218 -14.19 6.90 -1.10
C LEU A 218 -15.24 5.83 -0.78
N ASP A 219 -15.25 5.30 0.44
CA ASP A 219 -16.28 4.35 0.88
C ASP A 219 -17.67 5.00 0.88
N ALA A 220 -17.82 6.21 1.43
CA ALA A 220 -19.09 6.93 1.41
C ALA A 220 -19.57 7.22 -0.03
N TYR A 221 -18.65 7.61 -0.92
CA TYR A 221 -18.96 7.84 -2.32
C TYR A 221 -19.39 6.55 -3.04
N LEU A 222 -18.66 5.46 -2.80
CA LEU A 222 -18.95 4.14 -3.33
C LEU A 222 -20.32 3.62 -2.85
N GLN A 223 -20.70 3.90 -1.60
CA GLN A 223 -22.03 3.60 -1.09
C GLN A 223 -23.11 4.41 -1.82
N ALA A 224 -22.90 5.70 -2.05
CA ALA A 224 -23.84 6.53 -2.78
C ALA A 224 -24.01 6.05 -4.25
N LEU A 225 -22.92 5.70 -4.93
CA LEU A 225 -22.95 5.14 -6.29
C LEU A 225 -23.78 3.84 -6.36
N ARG A 226 -23.55 2.93 -5.40
CA ARG A 226 -24.31 1.67 -5.30
C ARG A 226 -25.79 1.92 -5.07
N ASN A 227 -26.14 2.82 -4.16
CA ASN A 227 -27.54 3.18 -3.89
C ASN A 227 -28.22 3.75 -5.15
N GLN A 228 -27.54 4.60 -5.92
CA GLN A 228 -28.07 5.12 -7.18
C GLN A 228 -28.26 4.00 -8.21
N LEU A 229 -27.27 3.13 -8.40
CA LEU A 229 -27.38 1.99 -9.31
C LEU A 229 -28.55 1.07 -8.94
N ASN A 230 -28.75 0.82 -7.65
CA ASN A 230 -29.87 0.03 -7.16
C ASN A 230 -31.22 0.71 -7.45
N SER A 231 -31.32 2.03 -7.21
CA SER A 231 -32.53 2.78 -7.51
C SER A 231 -32.88 2.77 -9.00
N LEU A 232 -31.87 2.82 -9.89
CA LEU A 232 -32.07 2.73 -11.34
C LEU A 232 -32.55 1.34 -11.74
N ARG A 233 -31.90 0.28 -11.24
CA ARG A 233 -32.31 -1.11 -11.52
C ARG A 233 -33.71 -1.41 -11.03
N GLN A 234 -34.09 -0.88 -9.87
CA GLN A 234 -35.45 -1.03 -9.34
C GLN A 234 -36.47 -0.36 -10.27
N ARG A 235 -36.23 0.89 -10.69
CA ARG A 235 -37.11 1.61 -11.63
C ARG A 235 -37.18 0.93 -13.00
N GLU A 236 -36.07 0.39 -13.49
CA GLU A 236 -36.02 -0.37 -14.74
C GLU A 236 -36.87 -1.65 -14.62
N ALA A 237 -36.76 -2.38 -13.51
CA ALA A 237 -37.58 -3.56 -13.26
C ALA A 237 -39.07 -3.22 -13.12
N GLU A 238 -39.41 -2.13 -12.42
CA GLU A 238 -40.80 -1.65 -12.28
C GLU A 238 -41.40 -1.26 -13.63
N ARG A 239 -40.68 -0.50 -14.46
CA ARG A 239 -41.13 -0.15 -15.82
C ARG A 239 -41.26 -1.37 -16.73
N ALA A 240 -40.35 -2.33 -16.62
CA ALA A 240 -40.45 -3.56 -17.39
C ALA A 240 -41.72 -4.35 -17.02
N LEU A 241 -42.03 -4.44 -15.73
CA LEU A 241 -43.24 -5.08 -15.23
C LEU A 241 -44.50 -4.32 -15.67
N GLU A 242 -44.56 -3.00 -15.45
CA GLU A 242 -45.68 -2.14 -15.85
C GLU A 242 -45.93 -2.21 -17.37
N SER A 243 -44.87 -2.17 -18.18
CA SER A 243 -44.98 -2.33 -19.62
C SER A 243 -45.52 -3.71 -20.00
N THR A 244 -45.13 -4.78 -19.30
CA THR A 244 -45.69 -6.12 -19.57
C THR A 244 -47.15 -6.23 -19.13
N GLU A 245 -47.55 -5.57 -18.03
CA GLU A 245 -48.92 -5.56 -17.53
C GLU A 245 -49.84 -4.77 -18.47
N LEU A 246 -49.45 -3.55 -18.85
CA LEU A 246 -50.20 -2.72 -19.82
C LEU A 246 -50.35 -3.41 -21.18
N LEU A 247 -49.32 -4.10 -21.66
CA LEU A 247 -49.40 -4.85 -22.91
C LEU A 247 -50.34 -6.04 -22.78
N ALA A 248 -50.33 -6.76 -21.65
CA ALA A 248 -51.22 -7.88 -21.39
C ALA A 248 -52.69 -7.44 -21.22
N GLU A 249 -52.94 -6.30 -20.59
CA GLU A 249 -54.29 -5.74 -20.39
C GLU A 249 -54.92 -5.22 -21.70
N ASN A 250 -54.12 -4.56 -22.55
CA ASN A 250 -54.62 -3.92 -23.78
C ASN A 250 -54.78 -4.89 -24.97
N SER A 251 -54.47 -6.17 -24.81
CA SER A 251 -54.40 -7.11 -25.93
C SER A 251 -55.29 -8.34 -25.71
N ALA A 252 -56.60 -8.15 -25.96
CA ALA A 252 -57.53 -9.27 -26.04
C ALA A 252 -57.20 -10.14 -27.29
N GLY A 253 -56.77 -11.39 -27.07
CA GLY A 253 -56.52 -12.36 -28.15
C GLY A 253 -55.07 -12.45 -28.66
N LEU A 254 -54.08 -12.17 -27.82
CA LEU A 254 -52.67 -12.38 -28.19
C LEU A 254 -52.37 -13.85 -28.58
N PRO A 255 -51.53 -14.07 -29.60
CA PRO A 255 -50.95 -15.38 -29.88
C PRO A 255 -50.24 -15.97 -28.65
N GLU A 256 -50.37 -17.28 -28.45
CA GLU A 256 -49.86 -18.00 -27.28
C GLU A 256 -48.35 -17.77 -27.04
N GLY A 257 -47.56 -17.68 -28.11
CA GLY A 257 -46.11 -17.39 -28.02
C GLY A 257 -45.77 -15.99 -27.47
N ILE A 258 -46.63 -14.99 -27.65
CA ILE A 258 -46.42 -13.64 -27.07
C ILE A 258 -46.79 -13.64 -25.58
N VAL A 259 -47.83 -14.36 -25.20
CA VAL A 259 -48.22 -14.55 -23.80
C VAL A 259 -47.12 -15.28 -23.02
N GLU A 260 -46.48 -16.28 -23.61
CA GLU A 260 -45.30 -16.94 -23.02
C GLU A 260 -44.12 -15.98 -22.85
N GLN A 261 -43.84 -15.11 -23.84
CA GLN A 261 -42.78 -14.10 -23.72
C GLN A 261 -43.03 -13.10 -22.59
N PHE A 262 -44.28 -12.71 -22.34
CA PHE A 262 -44.60 -11.85 -21.19
C PHE A 262 -44.34 -12.55 -19.86
N LYS A 263 -44.65 -13.85 -19.73
CA LYS A 263 -44.30 -14.63 -18.54
C LYS A 263 -42.79 -14.68 -18.33
N VAL A 264 -42.02 -14.94 -19.40
CA VAL A 264 -40.56 -14.95 -19.34
C VAL A 264 -40.00 -13.57 -18.94
N ASN A 265 -40.50 -12.48 -19.52
CA ASN A 265 -40.06 -11.12 -19.17
C ASN A 265 -40.38 -10.75 -17.72
N ARG A 266 -41.54 -11.18 -17.19
CA ARG A 266 -41.90 -11.00 -15.79
C ARG A 266 -40.97 -11.77 -14.86
N GLU A 267 -40.68 -13.04 -15.17
CA GLU A 267 -39.74 -13.86 -14.41
C GLU A 267 -38.32 -13.27 -14.42
N LEU A 268 -37.85 -12.80 -15.58
CA LEU A 268 -36.54 -12.15 -15.71
C LEU A 268 -36.46 -10.85 -14.89
N SER A 269 -37.52 -10.03 -14.92
CA SER A 269 -37.58 -8.78 -14.15
C SER A 269 -37.58 -9.05 -12.64
N GLN A 270 -38.29 -10.08 -12.19
CA GLN A 270 -38.26 -10.54 -10.79
C GLN A 270 -36.87 -11.06 -10.40
N ALA A 271 -36.24 -11.86 -11.27
CA ALA A 271 -34.92 -12.42 -10.99
C ALA A 271 -33.81 -11.35 -10.97
N LEU A 272 -33.89 -10.32 -11.83
CA LEU A 272 -33.01 -9.15 -11.78
C LEU A 272 -33.15 -8.40 -10.45
N ASN A 273 -34.37 -8.22 -9.96
CA ASN A 273 -34.60 -7.57 -8.68
C ASN A 273 -34.03 -8.40 -7.51
N GLN A 274 -34.24 -9.72 -7.51
CA GLN A 274 -33.63 -10.62 -6.53
C GLN A 274 -32.10 -10.59 -6.58
N GLN A 275 -31.51 -10.49 -7.77
CA GLN A 275 -30.06 -10.39 -7.93
C GLN A 275 -29.51 -9.06 -7.39
N ALA A 276 -30.21 -7.95 -7.56
CA ALA A 276 -29.85 -6.67 -6.96
C ALA A 276 -29.83 -6.74 -5.42
N GLN A 277 -30.87 -7.33 -4.81
CA GLN A 277 -30.94 -7.54 -3.36
C GLN A 277 -29.79 -8.42 -2.84
N ARG A 278 -29.37 -9.44 -3.61
CA ARG A 278 -28.22 -10.28 -3.26
C ARG A 278 -26.90 -9.52 -3.32
N MET A 279 -26.70 -8.68 -4.34
CA MET A 279 -25.51 -7.82 -4.41
C MET A 279 -25.38 -6.91 -3.19
N ASP A 280 -26.49 -6.40 -2.66
CA ASP A 280 -26.51 -5.57 -1.44
C ASP A 280 -26.11 -6.36 -0.20
N LEU A 281 -26.57 -7.61 -0.10
CA LEU A 281 -26.15 -8.49 0.98
C LEU A 281 -24.64 -8.72 0.95
N VAL A 282 -24.07 -9.08 -0.20
CA VAL A 282 -22.61 -9.27 -0.35
C VAL A 282 -21.84 -7.99 -0.02
N ALA A 283 -22.32 -6.84 -0.52
CA ALA A 283 -21.74 -5.53 -0.22
C ALA A 283 -21.80 -5.19 1.28
N SER A 284 -22.88 -5.55 1.98
CA SER A 284 -23.02 -5.38 3.44
C SER A 284 -22.10 -6.31 4.22
N GLN A 285 -21.98 -7.59 3.83
CA GLN A 285 -21.08 -8.55 4.45
C GLN A 285 -19.61 -8.14 4.29
N GLN A 286 -19.23 -7.65 3.10
CA GLN A 286 -17.90 -7.09 2.86
C GLN A 286 -17.63 -5.92 3.82
N ARG A 287 -18.57 -4.98 3.97
CA ARG A 287 -18.45 -3.86 4.92
C ARG A 287 -18.31 -4.34 6.37
N GLN A 288 -19.10 -5.33 6.76
CA GLN A 288 -19.00 -5.93 8.09
C GLN A 288 -17.62 -6.55 8.30
N ALA A 289 -17.09 -7.30 7.33
CA ALA A 289 -15.75 -7.88 7.40
C ALA A 289 -14.65 -6.81 7.47
N THR A 290 -14.75 -5.72 6.71
CA THR A 290 -13.81 -4.59 6.77
C THR A 290 -13.87 -3.89 8.13
N SER A 291 -15.07 -3.62 8.65
CA SER A 291 -15.27 -3.03 9.97
C SER A 291 -14.72 -3.93 11.08
N GLN A 292 -14.99 -5.23 11.01
CA GLN A 292 -14.44 -6.21 11.95
C GLN A 292 -12.92 -6.26 11.87
N THR A 293 -12.34 -6.20 10.67
CA THR A 293 -10.89 -6.13 10.48
C THR A 293 -10.30 -4.87 11.13
N LEU A 294 -10.96 -3.73 10.99
CA LEU A 294 -10.56 -2.48 11.64
C LEU A 294 -10.62 -2.61 13.18
N GLN A 295 -11.70 -3.18 13.71
CA GLN A 295 -11.86 -3.43 15.15
C GLN A 295 -10.77 -4.37 15.69
N VAL A 296 -10.46 -5.46 14.98
CA VAL A 296 -9.37 -6.38 15.34
C VAL A 296 -8.03 -5.64 15.38
N ARG A 297 -7.79 -4.74 14.43
CA ARG A 297 -6.56 -3.94 14.37
C ARG A 297 -6.47 -2.92 15.50
N GLN A 298 -7.57 -2.24 15.82
CA GLN A 298 -7.64 -1.32 16.95
C GLN A 298 -7.42 -2.06 18.27
N ALA A 299 -8.03 -3.25 18.44
CA ALA A 299 -7.79 -4.11 19.58
C ALA A 299 -6.31 -4.57 19.64
N LEU A 300 -5.72 -5.00 18.53
CA LEU A 300 -4.29 -5.35 18.48
C LEU A 300 -3.35 -4.17 18.79
N ASN A 301 -3.68 -2.96 18.33
CA ASN A 301 -2.94 -1.75 18.68
C ASN A 301 -3.03 -1.50 20.18
N THR A 302 -4.24 -1.51 20.75
CA THR A 302 -4.47 -1.31 22.18
C THR A 302 -3.75 -2.36 23.02
N LEU A 303 -3.82 -3.63 22.61
CA LEU A 303 -3.12 -4.73 23.27
C LEU A 303 -1.60 -4.57 23.22
N ARG A 304 -1.05 -4.09 22.11
CA ARG A 304 0.40 -3.86 21.99
C ARG A 304 0.87 -2.65 22.79
N GLU A 305 0.13 -1.55 22.78
CA GLU A 305 0.39 -0.39 23.64
C GLU A 305 0.36 -0.80 25.12
N GLN A 306 -0.65 -1.58 25.52
CA GLN A 306 -0.74 -2.14 26.86
C GLN A 306 0.39 -3.16 27.14
N SER A 307 0.85 -3.89 26.11
CA SER A 307 1.95 -4.85 26.23
C SER A 307 3.29 -4.20 26.53
N GLN A 308 3.50 -2.95 26.11
CA GLN A 308 4.72 -2.20 26.45
C GLN A 308 4.79 -1.87 27.96
N TRP A 309 3.68 -1.96 28.69
CA TRP A 309 3.62 -1.82 30.15
C TRP A 309 3.71 -3.16 30.92
N LEU A 310 3.91 -4.29 30.22
CA LEU A 310 3.98 -5.64 30.81
C LEU A 310 5.19 -5.88 31.73
N GLY A 311 6.03 -4.88 31.97
CA GLY A 311 7.00 -4.92 33.05
C GLY A 311 6.38 -4.95 34.46
N VAL A 312 5.06 -4.71 34.66
CA VAL A 312 4.54 -4.34 36.00
C VAL A 312 3.39 -5.18 36.59
N SER A 313 2.52 -5.93 35.88
CA SER A 313 1.47 -6.73 36.59
C SER A 313 0.73 -7.86 35.85
N ASN A 314 0.31 -8.88 36.63
CA ASN A 314 -0.52 -10.05 36.23
C ASN A 314 -1.97 -9.70 35.81
N MET A 315 -2.49 -8.53 36.16
CA MET A 315 -3.86 -8.08 35.85
C MET A 315 -4.08 -7.86 34.33
N LEU A 316 -3.00 -7.62 33.58
CA LEU A 316 -3.05 -7.50 32.12
C LEU A 316 -3.30 -8.84 31.41
N GLY A 317 -2.97 -9.97 32.04
CA GLY A 317 -3.20 -11.30 31.47
C GLY A 317 -4.70 -11.65 31.33
N GLU A 318 -5.53 -11.21 32.28
CA GLU A 318 -6.99 -11.34 32.19
C GLU A 318 -7.60 -10.32 31.22
N ALA A 319 -7.08 -9.08 31.17
CA ALA A 319 -7.52 -8.08 30.20
C ALA A 319 -7.23 -8.49 28.75
N LEU A 320 -6.06 -9.11 28.50
CA LEU A 320 -5.70 -9.72 27.21
C LEU A 320 -6.66 -10.84 26.84
N ARG A 321 -6.97 -11.75 27.77
CA ARG A 321 -7.91 -12.86 27.53
C ARG A 321 -9.33 -12.37 27.26
N ALA A 322 -9.78 -11.33 27.97
CA ALA A 322 -11.07 -10.70 27.77
C ALA A 322 -11.16 -9.91 26.46
N GLN A 323 -10.09 -9.25 26.01
CA GLN A 323 -10.04 -8.58 24.71
C GLN A 323 -9.95 -9.56 23.54
N VAL A 324 -9.18 -10.65 23.67
CA VAL A 324 -9.14 -11.74 22.67
C VAL A 324 -10.51 -12.41 22.55
N ALA A 325 -11.24 -12.60 23.65
CA ALA A 325 -12.61 -13.11 23.63
C ALA A 325 -13.64 -12.13 23.01
N ARG A 326 -13.30 -10.85 22.88
CA ARG A 326 -14.14 -9.81 22.25
C ARG A 326 -13.81 -9.59 20.77
N LEU A 327 -12.81 -10.28 20.22
CA LEU A 327 -12.51 -10.20 18.79
C LEU A 327 -13.72 -10.75 18.01
N PRO A 328 -14.17 -10.07 16.94
CA PRO A 328 -15.19 -10.60 16.06
C PRO A 328 -14.78 -11.97 15.50
N GLU A 329 -15.74 -12.89 15.38
CA GLU A 329 -15.48 -14.17 14.74
C GLU A 329 -15.07 -13.98 13.27
N MET A 330 -14.13 -14.82 12.80
CA MET A 330 -13.71 -14.78 11.39
C MET A 330 -14.93 -15.01 10.48
N PRO A 331 -15.17 -14.13 9.49
CA PRO A 331 -16.27 -14.31 8.55
C PRO A 331 -16.06 -15.61 7.77
N LYS A 332 -17.09 -16.47 7.74
CA LYS A 332 -17.01 -17.81 7.14
C LYS A 332 -17.21 -17.71 5.61
N PRO A 333 -16.23 -18.11 4.77
CA PRO A 333 -16.32 -17.96 3.31
C PRO A 333 -17.32 -18.92 2.62
N GLN A 334 -17.80 -19.95 3.31
CA GLN A 334 -18.66 -21.00 2.74
C GLN A 334 -19.99 -20.49 2.12
N GLN A 335 -20.52 -19.37 2.62
CA GLN A 335 -21.74 -18.76 2.07
C GLN A 335 -21.49 -18.17 0.68
N LEU A 336 -20.35 -17.49 0.47
CA LEU A 336 -19.95 -16.92 -0.82
C LEU A 336 -19.70 -18.01 -1.87
N ASP A 337 -19.10 -19.14 -1.47
CA ASP A 337 -18.86 -20.28 -2.38
C ASP A 337 -20.19 -20.90 -2.87
N THR A 338 -21.16 -21.00 -1.97
CA THR A 338 -22.51 -21.50 -2.31
C THR A 338 -23.25 -20.53 -3.23
N GLU A 339 -23.13 -19.23 -2.96
CA GLU A 339 -23.72 -18.17 -3.80
C GLU A 339 -23.09 -18.12 -5.21
N MET A 340 -21.76 -18.29 -5.30
CA MET A 340 -21.04 -18.39 -6.57
C MET A 340 -21.50 -19.59 -7.41
N ALA A 341 -21.78 -20.73 -6.76
CA ALA A 341 -22.34 -21.90 -7.44
C ALA A 341 -23.75 -21.61 -7.97
N GLN A 342 -24.61 -20.95 -7.18
CA GLN A 342 -25.96 -20.56 -7.61
C GLN A 342 -25.93 -19.56 -8.78
N LEU A 343 -25.02 -18.57 -8.75
CA LEU A 343 -24.84 -17.60 -9.84
C LEU A 343 -24.45 -18.29 -11.16
N ARG A 344 -23.58 -19.31 -11.10
CA ARG A 344 -23.23 -20.11 -12.28
C ARG A 344 -24.43 -20.87 -12.85
N VAL A 345 -25.27 -21.45 -11.99
CA VAL A 345 -26.50 -22.14 -12.41
C VAL A 345 -27.48 -21.17 -13.07
N HIS A 346 -27.71 -20.00 -12.47
CA HIS A 346 -28.57 -18.97 -13.06
C HIS A 346 -28.05 -18.49 -14.42
N ARG A 347 -26.73 -18.28 -14.54
CA ARG A 347 -26.10 -17.92 -15.82
C ARG A 347 -26.36 -18.97 -16.90
N MET A 348 -26.16 -20.26 -16.60
CA MET A 348 -26.45 -21.34 -17.55
C MET A 348 -27.92 -21.36 -17.98
N ARG A 349 -28.85 -21.15 -17.04
CA ARG A 349 -30.29 -21.04 -17.35
C ARG A 349 -30.60 -19.86 -18.27
N TYR A 350 -29.99 -18.70 -18.06
CA TYR A 350 -30.19 -17.54 -18.94
C TYR A 350 -29.58 -17.73 -20.32
N GLU A 351 -28.40 -18.34 -20.42
CA GLU A 351 -27.79 -18.73 -21.70
C GLU A 351 -28.70 -19.69 -22.48
N GLU A 352 -29.35 -20.63 -21.79
CA GLU A 352 -30.32 -21.55 -22.41
C GLU A 352 -31.61 -20.84 -22.87
N LEU A 353 -32.15 -19.90 -22.07
CA LEU A 353 -33.30 -19.08 -22.45
C LEU A 353 -33.00 -18.19 -23.66
N LEU A 354 -31.80 -17.59 -23.71
CA LEU A 354 -31.35 -16.78 -24.84
C LEU A 354 -31.24 -17.62 -26.11
N ASN A 355 -30.68 -18.83 -26.01
CA ASN A 355 -30.58 -19.77 -27.13
C ASN A 355 -31.94 -20.25 -27.64
N LYS A 356 -32.92 -20.43 -26.74
CA LYS A 356 -34.31 -20.76 -27.12
C LYS A 356 -34.99 -19.59 -27.84
N GLN A 357 -34.76 -18.35 -27.40
CA GLN A 357 -35.28 -17.16 -28.07
C GLN A 357 -34.68 -16.93 -29.46
N THR A 358 -33.36 -17.09 -29.63
CA THR A 358 -32.71 -16.97 -30.94
C THR A 358 -33.16 -18.06 -31.91
N ALA A 359 -33.39 -19.28 -31.42
CA ALA A 359 -33.99 -20.35 -32.23
C ALA A 359 -35.45 -20.05 -32.63
N ALA A 360 -36.26 -19.49 -31.73
CA ALA A 360 -37.66 -19.15 -32.00
C ALA A 360 -37.81 -17.96 -32.99
N THR A 361 -36.93 -16.95 -32.89
CA THR A 361 -36.88 -15.80 -33.82
C THR A 361 -36.38 -16.21 -35.22
N ALA A 362 -35.41 -17.12 -35.29
CA ALA A 362 -34.96 -17.71 -36.57
C ALA A 362 -36.08 -18.51 -37.26
N ASN A 363 -36.81 -19.34 -36.53
CA ASN A 363 -37.93 -20.11 -37.08
C ASN A 363 -39.12 -19.23 -37.55
N THR A 364 -39.43 -18.17 -36.82
CA THR A 364 -40.50 -17.22 -37.24
C THR A 364 -40.07 -16.41 -38.46
N SER A 365 -38.84 -15.91 -38.54
CA SER A 365 -38.33 -15.22 -39.75
C SER A 365 -38.31 -16.11 -41.02
N GLY A 366 -38.07 -17.41 -40.85
CA GLY A 366 -38.19 -18.40 -41.93
C GLY A 366 -39.63 -18.61 -42.41
N GLN A 367 -40.61 -18.50 -41.51
CA GLN A 367 -42.04 -18.60 -41.86
C GLN A 367 -42.57 -17.34 -42.55
N TRP A 368 -42.14 -16.14 -42.14
CA TRP A 368 -42.49 -14.90 -42.84
C TRP A 368 -41.91 -14.86 -44.26
N THR A 369 -40.66 -15.29 -44.46
CA THR A 369 -40.03 -15.36 -45.80
C THR A 369 -40.58 -16.47 -46.71
N ALA A 370 -41.19 -17.50 -46.13
CA ALA A 370 -41.90 -18.56 -46.87
C ALA A 370 -43.35 -18.17 -47.21
N ALA A 371 -44.02 -17.39 -46.35
CA ALA A 371 -45.36 -16.86 -46.60
C ALA A 371 -45.34 -15.77 -47.68
N ASP A 372 -44.34 -14.88 -47.67
CA ASP A 372 -44.19 -13.81 -48.67
C ASP A 372 -43.82 -14.35 -50.07
N ARG A 373 -43.16 -15.51 -50.14
CA ARG A 373 -42.91 -16.23 -51.41
C ARG A 373 -44.14 -16.96 -51.97
N ARG A 374 -45.17 -17.21 -51.17
CA ARG A 374 -46.45 -17.77 -51.64
C ARG A 374 -47.49 -16.70 -52.03
N ALA A 375 -47.21 -15.42 -51.76
CA ALA A 375 -48.12 -14.30 -52.01
C ALA A 375 -47.81 -13.50 -53.30
N LYS A 376 -46.87 -13.94 -54.14
CA LYS A 376 -46.77 -13.45 -55.52
C LYS A 376 -47.61 -14.35 -56.43
N PRO A 377 -48.74 -13.86 -56.97
CA PRO A 377 -49.42 -14.57 -58.05
C PRO A 377 -48.56 -14.47 -59.30
N ASP A 378 -48.23 -15.62 -59.91
CA ASP A 378 -47.73 -15.66 -61.27
C ASP A 378 -48.79 -15.03 -62.20
N SER A 379 -48.36 -14.00 -62.92
CA SER A 379 -49.04 -13.35 -64.04
C SER A 379 -49.12 -14.25 -65.27
#